data_AF-A0A7Y8U2V2-F1
#
_entry.id   AF-A0A7Y8U2V2-F1
#
_cell.length_a   1.000
_cell.length_b   1.000
_cell.length_c   1.000
_cell.angle_alpha   90.00
_cell.angle_beta   90.00
_cell.angle_gamma   90.00
#
_symmetry.space_group_name_H-M   'P 1'
#
loop_
_entity.id
_entity.type
_entity.pdbx_description
1 polymer ?
#
loop_
_entity_poly.entity_id
_entity_poly.type
_entity_poly.pdbx_seq_one_letter_code
_entity_poly.pdbx_strand_id
1 'polypeptide(L)'
;MGFWSSVGSAISGAFSSACSAVGNAISNTFGNVTDTFNKTINDLGSVLTTASAILTALSVVIPHPQLRLAVKVIDSALVVLGLLKENETTEDIGDMALQAYEADIKPADFSSYDDYIMTLRNFKLDPEKSAKFNFGEKVSAGITVQAWGLEEKIGQGTSDLLVHILKDAPNVLKGEGYFTETRVQNIIGKIKDISDVAKYFSNKLNPDKNNEVEQDLVKAEQNLSPEKSVEEIYQELDKHKSE
;
A
#
# COMPACT_ATOMS: atom_id res chain seq x y z
N MET A 1 38.22 -27.41 26.81
CA MET A 1 37.24 -28.20 26.03
C MET A 1 35.87 -27.69 26.45
N GLY A 2 35.34 -26.63 25.86
CA GLY A 2 34.66 -26.66 24.56
C GLY A 2 33.25 -26.09 24.77
N PHE A 3 33.21 -24.81 25.18
CA PHE A 3 32.00 -24.03 25.44
C PHE A 3 31.55 -23.37 24.13
N TRP A 4 30.98 -24.16 23.21
CA TRP A 4 30.44 -23.65 21.94
C TRP A 4 29.30 -24.55 21.45
N SER A 5 28.06 -24.23 21.82
CA SER A 5 26.86 -24.49 20.99
C SER A 5 25.60 -23.92 21.64
N SER A 6 25.39 -22.60 21.62
CA SER A 6 24.02 -22.03 21.74
C SER A 6 23.97 -20.52 21.45
N VAL A 7 24.53 -20.08 20.33
CA VAL A 7 24.32 -18.69 19.83
C VAL A 7 24.13 -18.71 18.32
N GLY A 8 23.22 -19.55 17.83
CA GLY A 8 23.06 -19.80 16.39
C GLY A 8 21.65 -20.01 15.89
N SER A 9 20.60 -19.57 16.60
CA SER A 9 19.22 -19.86 16.18
C SER A 9 18.17 -18.77 16.47
N ALA A 10 18.56 -17.54 16.79
CA ALA A 10 17.59 -16.51 17.21
C ALA A 10 17.41 -15.31 16.27
N ILE A 11 18.07 -15.26 15.11
CA ILE A 11 17.92 -14.11 14.17
C ILE A 11 17.16 -14.48 12.89
N SER A 12 16.95 -15.76 12.58
CA SER A 12 16.17 -16.19 11.39
C SER A 12 14.67 -16.40 11.66
N GLY A 13 14.20 -16.18 12.89
CA GLY A 13 12.83 -16.53 13.30
C GLY A 13 11.80 -15.41 13.22
N ALA A 14 12.21 -14.13 13.23
CA ALA A 14 11.26 -13.02 13.33
C ALA A 14 10.68 -12.55 11.98
N PHE A 15 11.37 -12.84 10.86
CA PHE A 15 10.87 -12.52 9.52
C PHE A 15 10.02 -13.64 8.90
N SER A 16 10.19 -14.90 9.34
CA SER A 16 9.44 -16.05 8.82
C SER A 16 8.04 -16.20 9.42
N SER A 17 7.83 -15.73 10.66
CA SER A 17 6.53 -15.83 11.34
C SER A 17 5.54 -14.74 10.93
N ALA A 18 6.02 -13.58 10.45
CA ALA A 18 5.15 -12.56 9.89
C ALA A 18 4.58 -13.01 8.54
N CYS A 19 5.39 -13.56 7.65
CA CYS A 19 4.93 -14.02 6.33
C CYS A 19 3.94 -15.20 6.39
N SER A 20 4.15 -16.14 7.33
CA SER A 20 3.24 -17.29 7.49
C SER A 20 1.95 -16.94 8.25
N ALA A 21 1.98 -15.99 9.19
CA ALA A 21 0.77 -15.46 9.82
C ALA A 21 -0.09 -14.65 8.84
N VAL A 22 0.57 -13.92 7.95
CA VAL A 22 -0.08 -13.04 7.00
C VAL A 22 -0.65 -13.83 5.80
N GLY A 23 0.04 -14.87 5.31
CA GLY A 23 -0.53 -15.82 4.34
C GLY A 23 -1.82 -16.49 4.84
N ASN A 24 -1.88 -16.81 6.13
CA ASN A 24 -3.08 -17.38 6.76
C ASN A 24 -4.24 -16.38 6.92
N ALA A 25 -3.96 -15.08 7.12
CA ALA A 25 -5.00 -14.04 7.19
C ALA A 25 -5.66 -13.78 5.83
N ILE A 26 -4.86 -13.84 4.75
CA ILE A 26 -5.32 -13.69 3.37
C ILE A 26 -6.07 -14.96 2.93
N SER A 27 -5.55 -16.16 3.22
CA SER A 27 -6.19 -17.42 2.80
C SER A 27 -7.56 -17.64 3.43
N ASN A 28 -7.76 -17.17 4.67
CA ASN A 28 -9.06 -17.30 5.32
C ASN A 28 -10.13 -16.38 4.70
N THR A 29 -9.74 -15.41 3.88
CA THR A 29 -10.67 -14.36 3.45
C THR A 29 -10.69 -14.04 1.96
N PHE A 30 -9.64 -14.37 1.21
CA PHE A 30 -9.65 -14.44 -0.26
C PHE A 30 -9.99 -15.84 -0.79
N GLY A 31 -10.19 -16.82 0.10
CA GLY A 31 -10.35 -18.22 -0.27
C GLY A 31 -9.01 -18.87 -0.61
N ASN A 32 -8.99 -19.77 -1.59
CA ASN A 32 -7.76 -20.43 -2.02
C ASN A 32 -6.83 -19.41 -2.68
N VAL A 33 -5.81 -18.97 -1.95
CA VAL A 33 -4.71 -18.14 -2.44
C VAL A 33 -3.69 -19.05 -3.13
N THR A 34 -3.15 -18.59 -4.25
CA THR A 34 -2.18 -19.31 -5.07
C THR A 34 -0.78 -19.27 -4.46
N ASP A 35 0.00 -20.33 -4.71
CA ASP A 35 1.42 -20.37 -4.31
C ASP A 35 2.23 -19.27 -4.98
N THR A 36 1.90 -18.92 -6.22
CA THR A 36 2.52 -17.81 -6.96
C THR A 36 2.36 -16.51 -6.20
N PHE A 37 1.15 -16.17 -5.77
CA PHE A 37 0.90 -14.97 -4.97
C PHE A 37 1.77 -14.90 -3.71
N ASN A 38 1.80 -15.98 -2.92
CA ASN A 38 2.60 -16.00 -1.69
C ASN A 38 4.10 -15.77 -1.96
N LYS A 39 4.64 -16.37 -3.03
CA LYS A 39 6.03 -16.17 -3.42
C LYS A 39 6.30 -14.75 -3.92
N THR A 40 5.43 -14.21 -4.77
CA THR A 40 5.53 -12.83 -5.27
C THR A 40 5.53 -11.81 -4.12
N ILE A 41 4.62 -11.95 -3.14
CA ILE A 41 4.56 -11.06 -1.98
C ILE A 41 5.80 -11.19 -1.09
N ASN A 42 6.31 -12.41 -0.88
CA ASN A 42 7.52 -12.59 -0.08
C ASN A 42 8.75 -11.95 -0.73
N ASP A 43 8.90 -12.08 -2.04
CA ASP A 43 9.99 -11.45 -2.78
C ASP A 43 9.84 -9.93 -2.81
N LEU A 44 8.61 -9.43 -2.98
CA LEU A 44 8.33 -7.99 -2.83
C LEU A 44 8.59 -7.49 -1.40
N GLY A 45 8.33 -8.30 -0.38
CA GLY A 45 8.65 -7.99 1.02
C GLY A 45 10.15 -7.91 1.30
N SER A 46 11.00 -8.48 0.44
CA SER A 46 12.45 -8.32 0.55
C SER A 46 12.95 -6.95 0.06
N VAL A 47 12.19 -6.32 -0.85
CA VAL A 47 12.49 -4.97 -1.38
C VAL A 47 11.72 -3.86 -0.66
N LEU A 48 10.60 -4.21 0.01
CA LEU A 48 9.70 -3.27 0.65
C LEU A 48 9.47 -3.56 2.13
N THR A 49 9.79 -2.59 3.00
CA THR A 49 9.63 -2.74 4.46
C THR A 49 8.17 -2.72 4.94
N THR A 50 7.25 -2.17 4.15
CA THR A 50 5.83 -1.97 4.47
C THR A 50 4.90 -3.07 3.96
N ALA A 51 5.43 -4.10 3.27
CA ALA A 51 4.65 -5.19 2.70
C ALA A 51 3.73 -5.87 3.73
N SER A 52 4.23 -6.13 4.95
CA SER A 52 3.42 -6.72 6.03
C SER A 52 2.27 -5.82 6.50
N ALA A 53 2.49 -4.51 6.53
CA ALA A 53 1.48 -3.54 6.99
C ALA A 53 0.35 -3.40 5.96
N ILE A 54 0.71 -3.33 4.67
CA ILE A 54 -0.23 -3.34 3.55
C ILE A 54 -1.12 -4.59 3.64
N LEU A 55 -0.50 -5.73 3.88
CA LEU A 55 -1.21 -7.00 3.87
C LEU A 55 -2.13 -7.20 5.07
N THR A 56 -1.74 -6.66 6.23
CA THR A 56 -2.62 -6.55 7.39
C THR A 56 -3.77 -5.58 7.13
N ALA A 57 -3.54 -4.43 6.49
CA ALA A 57 -4.60 -3.49 6.16
C ALA A 57 -5.58 -4.05 5.11
N LEU A 58 -5.06 -4.78 4.12
CA LEU A 58 -5.87 -5.54 3.17
C LEU A 58 -6.77 -6.53 3.88
N SER A 59 -6.33 -7.06 5.03
CA SER A 59 -7.14 -7.99 5.78
C SER A 59 -8.41 -7.39 6.42
N VAL A 60 -8.48 -6.05 6.50
CA VAL A 60 -9.62 -5.31 7.07
C VAL A 60 -10.69 -5.01 6.00
N VAL A 61 -10.29 -4.88 4.73
CA VAL A 61 -11.16 -4.44 3.61
C VAL A 61 -11.76 -5.57 2.79
N ILE A 62 -11.71 -6.79 3.31
CA ILE A 62 -11.95 -7.99 2.51
C ILE A 62 -13.41 -8.21 2.04
N PRO A 63 -14.46 -7.55 2.57
CA PRO A 63 -15.69 -7.42 1.81
C PRO A 63 -15.41 -6.74 0.46
N HIS A 64 -15.68 -7.42 -0.65
CA HIS A 64 -15.48 -6.93 -2.02
C HIS A 64 -15.83 -5.44 -2.26
N PRO A 65 -16.93 -4.86 -1.73
CA PRO A 65 -17.21 -3.44 -1.95
C PRO A 65 -16.19 -2.50 -1.30
N GLN A 66 -15.59 -2.86 -0.15
CA GLN A 66 -14.59 -2.04 0.55
C GLN A 66 -13.28 -2.02 -0.22
N LEU A 67 -12.80 -3.19 -0.63
CA LEU A 67 -11.57 -3.31 -1.40
C LEU A 67 -11.66 -2.55 -2.73
N ARG A 68 -12.77 -2.67 -3.46
CA ARG A 68 -12.95 -1.93 -4.73
C ARG A 68 -12.93 -0.42 -4.54
N LEU A 69 -13.53 0.07 -3.45
CA LEU A 69 -13.50 1.50 -3.14
C LEU A 69 -12.07 1.96 -2.81
N ALA A 70 -11.37 1.21 -1.95
CA ALA A 70 -9.98 1.51 -1.60
C ALA A 70 -9.08 1.54 -2.84
N VAL A 71 -9.21 0.53 -3.70
CA VAL A 71 -8.44 0.43 -4.96
C VAL A 71 -8.72 1.62 -5.86
N LYS A 72 -9.98 2.06 -5.98
CA LYS A 72 -10.29 3.26 -6.77
C LYS A 72 -9.59 4.50 -6.25
N VAL A 73 -9.58 4.70 -4.93
CA VAL A 73 -8.87 5.83 -4.30
C VAL A 73 -7.36 5.72 -4.54
N ILE A 74 -6.80 4.51 -4.41
CA ILE A 74 -5.39 4.22 -4.67
C ILE A 74 -5.02 4.47 -6.14
N ASP A 75 -5.79 3.95 -7.09
CA ASP A 75 -5.55 4.14 -8.53
C ASP A 75 -5.52 5.63 -8.87
N SER A 76 -6.51 6.36 -8.36
CA SER A 76 -6.63 7.81 -8.54
C SER A 76 -5.41 8.56 -7.97
N ALA A 77 -4.95 8.19 -6.78
CA ALA A 77 -3.75 8.74 -6.16
C ALA A 77 -2.49 8.44 -6.98
N LEU A 78 -2.32 7.19 -7.41
CA LEU A 78 -1.15 6.73 -8.14
C LEU A 78 -1.05 7.33 -9.56
N VAL A 79 -2.19 7.62 -10.20
CA VAL A 79 -2.23 8.35 -11.48
C VAL A 79 -1.74 9.79 -11.28
N VAL A 80 -2.21 10.49 -10.24
CA VAL A 80 -1.75 11.86 -9.95
C VAL A 80 -0.26 11.88 -9.61
N LEU A 81 0.25 10.84 -8.95
CA LEU A 81 1.66 10.68 -8.62
C LEU A 81 2.53 10.16 -9.77
N GLY A 82 1.94 9.83 -10.93
CA GLY A 82 2.65 9.36 -12.12
C GLY A 82 3.17 7.92 -12.05
N LEU A 83 2.69 7.11 -11.10
CA LEU A 83 3.06 5.69 -10.95
C LEU A 83 2.16 4.77 -11.79
N LEU A 84 0.90 5.15 -11.98
CA LEU A 84 -0.04 4.51 -12.91
C LEU A 84 -0.30 5.39 -14.13
N LYS A 85 -0.56 4.75 -15.28
CA LYS A 85 -1.12 5.42 -16.47
C LYS A 85 -2.63 5.59 -16.32
N GLU A 86 -3.23 6.56 -17.01
CA GLU A 86 -4.68 6.84 -16.94
C GLU A 86 -5.59 5.65 -17.26
N ASN A 87 -5.11 4.69 -18.05
CA ASN A 87 -5.83 3.49 -18.47
C ASN A 87 -5.29 2.19 -17.85
N GLU A 88 -4.45 2.32 -16.81
CA GLU A 88 -3.82 1.21 -16.11
C GLU A 88 -4.31 1.20 -14.66
N THR A 89 -4.70 0.04 -14.16
CA THR A 89 -5.18 -0.11 -12.79
C THR A 89 -4.18 -0.84 -11.93
N THR A 90 -4.32 -0.72 -10.61
CA THR A 90 -3.54 -1.53 -9.66
C THR A 90 -3.79 -3.03 -9.85
N GLU A 91 -5.00 -3.43 -10.28
CA GLU A 91 -5.29 -4.83 -10.63
C GLU A 91 -4.45 -5.31 -11.82
N ASP A 92 -4.30 -4.48 -12.87
CA ASP A 92 -3.50 -4.81 -14.05
C ASP A 92 -2.02 -5.00 -13.69
N ILE A 93 -1.46 -4.10 -12.88
CA ILE A 93 -0.08 -4.22 -12.37
C ILE A 93 0.11 -5.52 -11.60
N GLY A 94 -0.88 -5.86 -10.77
CA GLY A 94 -0.88 -7.10 -10.02
C GLY A 94 -0.89 -8.35 -10.88
N ASP A 95 -1.76 -8.40 -11.89
CA ASP A 95 -1.83 -9.52 -12.82
C ASP A 95 -0.51 -9.68 -13.60
N MET A 96 0.07 -8.56 -14.06
CA MET A 96 1.40 -8.54 -14.69
C MET A 96 2.47 -9.09 -13.75
N ALA A 97 2.52 -8.62 -12.49
CA ALA A 97 3.50 -9.07 -11.52
C ALA A 97 3.40 -10.58 -11.23
N LEU A 98 2.18 -11.09 -11.04
CA LEU A 98 1.94 -12.51 -10.75
C LEU A 98 2.34 -13.40 -11.94
N GLN A 99 1.99 -13.02 -13.17
CA GLN A 99 2.34 -13.80 -14.35
C GLN A 99 3.82 -13.69 -14.71
N ALA A 100 4.42 -12.51 -14.55
CA ALA A 100 5.85 -12.32 -14.72
C ALA A 100 6.63 -13.20 -13.73
N TYR A 101 6.15 -13.32 -12.49
CA TYR A 101 6.72 -14.21 -11.50
C TYR A 101 6.70 -15.68 -11.93
N GLU A 102 5.59 -16.17 -12.52
CA GLU A 102 5.55 -17.52 -13.09
C GLU A 102 6.54 -17.72 -14.27
N ALA A 103 6.92 -16.63 -14.93
CA ALA A 103 7.93 -16.60 -15.98
C ALA A 103 9.36 -16.35 -15.45
N ASP A 104 9.57 -16.48 -14.13
CA ASP A 104 10.85 -16.29 -13.43
C ASP A 104 11.39 -14.85 -13.47
N ILE A 105 10.51 -13.86 -13.67
CA ILE A 105 10.82 -12.43 -13.58
C ILE A 105 10.44 -11.97 -12.18
N LYS A 106 11.40 -11.92 -11.25
CA LYS A 106 11.14 -11.63 -9.84
C LYS A 106 11.51 -10.18 -9.51
N PRO A 107 10.75 -9.50 -8.63
CA PRO A 107 11.09 -8.14 -8.21
C PRO A 107 12.50 -8.05 -7.61
N ALA A 108 12.95 -9.08 -6.89
CA ALA A 108 14.27 -9.15 -6.27
C ALA A 108 15.43 -9.17 -7.29
N ASP A 109 15.16 -9.44 -8.56
CA ASP A 109 16.17 -9.40 -9.64
C ASP A 109 16.43 -7.97 -10.14
N PHE A 110 15.65 -6.98 -9.67
CA PHE A 110 15.72 -5.59 -10.10
C PHE A 110 16.19 -4.70 -8.96
N SER A 111 17.07 -3.74 -9.29
CA SER A 111 17.57 -2.75 -8.33
C SER A 111 16.72 -1.48 -8.24
N SER A 112 15.81 -1.27 -9.19
CA SER A 112 14.95 -0.08 -9.25
C SER A 112 13.51 -0.46 -9.61
N TYR A 113 12.57 0.29 -9.06
CA TYR A 113 11.16 0.17 -9.41
C TYR A 113 10.92 0.43 -10.92
N ASP A 114 11.64 1.38 -11.52
CA ASP A 114 11.46 1.74 -12.94
C ASP A 114 11.77 0.57 -13.87
N ASP A 115 12.89 -0.12 -13.63
CA ASP A 115 13.30 -1.26 -14.46
C ASP A 115 12.28 -2.39 -14.34
N TYR A 116 11.78 -2.62 -13.12
CA TYR A 116 10.78 -3.65 -12.86
C TYR A 116 9.43 -3.31 -13.51
N ILE A 117 8.87 -2.11 -13.28
CA ILE A 117 7.57 -1.72 -13.83
C ILE A 117 7.59 -1.63 -15.36
N MET A 118 8.71 -1.22 -15.96
CA MET A 118 8.90 -1.26 -17.41
C MET A 118 8.90 -2.70 -17.94
N THR A 119 9.53 -3.62 -17.22
CA THR A 119 9.52 -5.04 -17.58
C THR A 119 8.11 -5.61 -17.49
N LEU A 120 7.37 -5.31 -16.41
CA LEU A 120 5.98 -5.74 -16.25
C LEU A 120 5.09 -5.23 -17.39
N ARG A 121 5.18 -3.94 -17.73
CA ARG A 121 4.36 -3.31 -18.79
C ARG A 121 4.64 -3.85 -20.20
N ASN A 122 5.83 -4.41 -20.43
CA ASN A 122 6.20 -5.06 -21.69
C ASN A 122 5.96 -6.57 -21.68
N PHE A 123 5.58 -7.14 -20.53
CA PHE A 123 5.30 -8.55 -20.40
C PHE A 123 4.01 -8.92 -21.12
N LYS A 124 4.06 -10.00 -21.91
CA LYS A 124 2.90 -10.49 -22.64
C LYS A 124 2.02 -11.34 -21.73
N LEU A 125 0.88 -10.79 -21.33
CA LEU A 125 -0.12 -11.49 -20.53
C LEU A 125 -0.75 -12.67 -21.28
N ASP A 126 -0.98 -13.75 -20.52
CA ASP A 126 -1.77 -14.90 -20.93
C ASP A 126 -3.15 -14.84 -20.23
N PRO A 127 -4.24 -14.61 -20.99
CA PRO A 127 -5.59 -14.53 -20.42
C PRO A 127 -6.00 -15.78 -19.61
N GLU A 128 -5.50 -16.96 -19.96
CA GLU A 128 -5.81 -18.19 -19.22
C GLU A 128 -5.12 -18.21 -17.85
N LYS A 129 -3.94 -17.61 -17.74
CA LYS A 129 -3.26 -17.42 -16.45
C LYS A 129 -3.91 -16.32 -15.62
N SER A 130 -4.32 -15.22 -16.26
CA SER A 130 -5.07 -14.14 -15.60
C SER A 130 -6.31 -14.64 -14.86
N ALA A 131 -6.98 -15.67 -15.40
CA ALA A 131 -8.18 -16.26 -14.80
C ALA A 131 -7.90 -17.12 -13.56
N LYS A 132 -6.63 -17.49 -13.30
CA LYS A 132 -6.24 -18.29 -12.13
C LYS A 132 -6.12 -17.44 -10.87
N PHE A 133 -5.84 -16.15 -11.03
CA PHE A 133 -5.70 -15.21 -9.91
C PHE A 133 -7.02 -14.51 -9.65
N ASN A 134 -7.44 -14.47 -8.39
CA ASN A 134 -8.62 -13.72 -8.00
C ASN A 134 -8.32 -12.21 -7.91
N PHE A 135 -9.37 -11.39 -7.92
CA PHE A 135 -9.29 -9.92 -7.82
C PHE A 135 -8.38 -9.45 -6.67
N GLY A 136 -8.48 -10.13 -5.53
CA GLY A 136 -7.71 -9.84 -4.34
C GLY A 136 -6.22 -10.04 -4.47
N GLU A 137 -5.82 -11.18 -5.04
CA GLU A 137 -4.42 -11.49 -5.29
C GLU A 137 -3.79 -10.47 -6.23
N LYS A 138 -4.50 -10.14 -7.31
CA LYS A 138 -4.07 -9.12 -8.27
C LYS A 138 -3.90 -7.78 -7.58
N VAL A 139 -4.94 -7.26 -6.94
CA VAL A 139 -4.87 -5.97 -6.23
C VAL A 139 -3.76 -5.96 -5.18
N SER A 140 -3.62 -7.02 -4.38
CA SER A 140 -2.62 -7.07 -3.31
C SER A 140 -1.19 -7.05 -3.88
N ALA A 141 -0.93 -7.82 -4.94
CA ALA A 141 0.35 -7.77 -5.65
C ALA A 141 0.59 -6.38 -6.24
N GLY A 142 -0.41 -5.80 -6.90
CA GLY A 142 -0.33 -4.47 -7.49
C GLY A 142 -0.04 -3.37 -6.48
N ILE A 143 -0.76 -3.34 -5.34
CA ILE A 143 -0.53 -2.37 -4.25
C ILE A 143 0.90 -2.50 -3.73
N THR A 144 1.40 -3.73 -3.58
CA THR A 144 2.75 -3.96 -3.06
C THR A 144 3.83 -3.50 -4.05
N VAL A 145 3.64 -3.73 -5.36
CA VAL A 145 4.52 -3.17 -6.41
C VAL A 145 4.49 -1.64 -6.39
N GLN A 146 3.31 -1.05 -6.25
CA GLN A 146 3.17 0.41 -6.25
C GLN A 146 3.67 1.06 -4.96
N ALA A 147 3.62 0.36 -3.84
CA ALA A 147 4.23 0.80 -2.60
C ALA A 147 5.76 0.93 -2.72
N TRP A 148 6.41 0.00 -3.45
CA TRP A 148 7.83 0.15 -3.78
C TRP A 148 8.07 1.41 -4.63
N GLY A 149 7.25 1.63 -5.67
CA GLY A 149 7.32 2.86 -6.47
C GLY A 149 7.18 4.14 -5.64
N LEU A 150 6.22 4.18 -4.70
CA LEU A 150 6.04 5.32 -3.79
C LEU A 150 7.27 5.56 -2.91
N GLU A 151 7.81 4.51 -2.29
CA GLU A 151 8.97 4.64 -1.40
C GLU A 151 10.23 5.07 -2.16
N GLU A 152 10.47 4.55 -3.36
CA GLU A 152 11.65 4.87 -4.16
C GLU A 152 11.55 6.25 -4.84
N LYS A 153 10.38 6.61 -5.38
CA LYS A 153 10.20 7.84 -6.17
C LYS A 153 9.89 9.07 -5.35
N ILE A 154 9.12 8.92 -4.28
CA ILE A 154 8.61 10.05 -3.50
C ILE A 154 9.33 10.15 -2.17
N GLY A 155 9.60 9.00 -1.54
CA GLY A 155 10.43 8.92 -0.37
C GLY A 155 9.96 7.85 0.59
N GLN A 156 10.90 7.38 1.42
CA GLN A 156 10.64 6.33 2.39
C GLN A 156 9.46 6.67 3.31
N GLY A 157 8.58 5.69 3.51
CA GLY A 157 7.36 5.82 4.31
C GLY A 157 6.14 6.35 3.56
N THR A 158 6.27 6.75 2.29
CA THR A 158 5.11 7.24 1.51
C THR A 158 4.05 6.14 1.27
N SER A 159 4.47 4.88 1.22
CA SER A 159 3.61 3.69 1.17
C SER A 159 2.64 3.58 2.36
N ASP A 160 2.93 4.20 3.51
CA ASP A 160 2.00 4.25 4.65
C ASP A 160 0.67 4.90 4.26
N LEU A 161 0.66 5.81 3.28
CA LEU A 161 -0.58 6.40 2.75
C LEU A 161 -1.51 5.32 2.19
N LEU A 162 -0.98 4.31 1.51
CA LEU A 162 -1.78 3.18 1.00
C LEU A 162 -2.37 2.36 2.16
N VAL A 163 -1.61 2.17 3.23
CA VAL A 163 -2.06 1.48 4.45
C VAL A 163 -3.22 2.24 5.09
N HIS A 164 -3.14 3.56 5.17
CA HIS A 164 -4.21 4.41 5.73
C HIS A 164 -5.48 4.39 4.88
N ILE A 165 -5.35 4.49 3.55
CA ILE A 165 -6.49 4.37 2.62
C ILE A 165 -7.19 3.02 2.79
N LEU A 166 -6.42 1.92 2.87
CA LEU A 166 -6.96 0.59 3.09
C LEU A 166 -7.69 0.49 4.43
N LYS A 167 -7.04 0.88 5.54
CA LYS A 167 -7.66 0.79 6.87
C LYS A 167 -8.96 1.59 6.99
N ASP A 168 -9.05 2.70 6.27
CA ASP A 168 -10.19 3.61 6.37
C ASP A 168 -11.33 3.29 5.38
N ALA A 169 -11.10 2.48 4.36
CA ALA A 169 -12.12 2.10 3.37
C ALA A 169 -13.45 1.57 3.95
N PRO A 170 -13.48 0.79 5.06
CA PRO A 170 -14.74 0.42 5.71
C PRO A 170 -15.53 1.61 6.26
N ASN A 171 -14.85 2.68 6.70
CA ASN A 171 -15.47 3.91 7.18
C ASN A 171 -15.93 4.77 6.01
N VAL A 172 -15.15 4.82 4.91
CA VAL A 172 -15.54 5.56 3.70
C VAL A 172 -16.86 5.03 3.15
N LEU A 173 -17.05 3.70 3.11
CA LEU A 173 -18.34 3.11 2.70
C LEU A 173 -19.52 3.52 3.59
N LYS A 174 -19.28 3.82 4.87
CA LYS A 174 -20.31 4.27 5.82
C LYS A 174 -20.53 5.78 5.78
N GLY A 175 -19.74 6.52 5.00
CA GLY A 175 -19.74 7.99 4.98
C GLY A 175 -19.00 8.63 6.16
N GLU A 176 -18.19 7.86 6.90
CA GLU A 176 -17.45 8.30 8.08
C GLU A 176 -15.93 8.32 7.86
N GLY A 177 -15.48 7.94 6.67
CA GLY A 177 -14.08 7.82 6.33
C GLY A 177 -13.45 9.13 5.88
N TYR A 178 -12.18 9.27 6.20
CA TYR A 178 -11.35 10.40 5.83
C TYR A 178 -10.77 10.27 4.43
N PHE A 179 -10.26 9.10 4.05
CA PHE A 179 -9.49 8.89 2.82
C PHE A 179 -10.40 8.64 1.61
N THR A 180 -11.22 9.63 1.28
CA THR A 180 -12.03 9.66 0.05
C THR A 180 -11.19 9.98 -1.17
N GLU A 181 -11.66 9.60 -2.36
CA GLU A 181 -10.99 9.91 -3.64
C GLU A 181 -10.69 11.39 -3.78
N THR A 182 -11.71 12.24 -3.58
CA THR A 182 -11.57 13.70 -3.69
C THR A 182 -10.59 14.26 -2.67
N ARG A 183 -10.64 13.79 -1.41
CA ARG A 183 -9.74 14.30 -0.37
C ARG A 183 -8.29 13.89 -0.62
N VAL A 184 -8.05 12.64 -1.01
CA VAL A 184 -6.71 12.14 -1.35
C VAL A 184 -6.13 12.88 -2.55
N GLN A 185 -6.91 13.10 -3.61
CA GLN A 185 -6.47 13.91 -4.75
C GLN A 185 -6.14 15.36 -4.35
N ASN A 186 -6.97 15.97 -3.50
CA ASN A 186 -6.76 17.33 -3.03
C ASN A 186 -5.49 17.45 -2.17
N ILE A 187 -5.22 16.46 -1.32
CA ILE A 187 -3.98 16.36 -0.54
C ILE A 187 -2.78 16.23 -1.48
N ILE A 188 -2.80 15.27 -2.40
CA ILE A 188 -1.68 14.99 -3.30
C ILE A 188 -1.41 16.16 -4.25
N GLY A 189 -2.45 16.83 -4.74
CA GLY A 189 -2.32 17.94 -5.68
C GLY A 189 -1.89 19.27 -5.05
N LYS A 190 -1.97 19.41 -3.73
CA LYS A 190 -1.70 20.69 -3.03
C LYS A 190 -0.56 20.65 -2.05
N ILE A 191 -0.33 19.51 -1.40
CA ILE A 191 0.74 19.36 -0.42
C ILE A 191 1.98 18.86 -1.14
N LYS A 192 3.09 19.57 -0.96
CA LYS A 192 4.33 19.28 -1.69
C LYS A 192 4.97 17.97 -1.25
N ASP A 193 5.04 17.74 0.06
CA ASP A 193 5.80 16.64 0.66
C ASP A 193 4.87 15.50 1.09
N ILE A 194 4.45 14.67 0.13
CA ILE A 194 3.52 13.55 0.37
C ILE A 194 4.10 12.51 1.34
N SER A 195 5.43 12.34 1.36
CA SER A 195 6.10 11.50 2.36
C SER A 195 5.84 12.00 3.78
N ASP A 196 5.82 13.30 4.00
CA ASP A 196 5.55 13.89 5.32
C ASP A 196 4.07 13.76 5.67
N VAL A 197 3.15 13.87 4.71
CA VAL A 197 1.72 13.55 4.91
C VAL A 197 1.53 12.11 5.36
N ALA A 198 2.18 11.15 4.70
CA ALA A 198 2.09 9.74 5.08
C ALA A 198 2.62 9.53 6.52
N LYS A 199 3.76 10.15 6.85
CA LYS A 199 4.36 10.09 8.19
C LYS A 199 3.50 10.77 9.26
N TYR A 200 2.79 11.85 8.92
CA TYR A 200 1.87 12.53 9.81
C TYR A 200 0.76 11.59 10.29
N PHE A 201 0.07 10.94 9.35
CA PHE A 201 -0.96 9.96 9.70
C PHE A 201 -0.40 8.72 10.39
N SER A 202 0.88 8.42 10.21
CA SER A 202 1.58 7.35 10.91
C SER A 202 2.18 7.76 12.27
N ASN A 203 2.01 9.01 12.71
CA ASN A 203 2.63 9.56 13.93
C ASN A 203 4.18 9.42 13.95
N LYS A 204 4.82 9.57 12.79
CA LYS A 204 6.28 9.41 12.58
C LYS A 204 7.03 10.73 12.35
N LEU A 205 6.34 11.87 12.42
CA LEU A 205 6.96 13.19 12.29
C LEU A 205 7.50 13.69 13.63
N ASN A 206 8.53 14.54 13.57
CA ASN A 206 8.93 15.34 14.73
C ASN A 206 7.89 16.44 15.01
N PRO A 207 7.83 17.01 16.22
CA PRO A 207 6.79 17.97 16.59
C PRO A 207 6.69 19.20 15.68
N ASP A 208 7.82 19.74 15.23
CA ASP A 208 7.85 20.93 14.38
C ASP A 208 7.24 20.63 13.00
N LYS A 209 7.66 19.52 12.38
CA LYS A 209 7.14 19.06 11.10
C LYS A 209 5.69 18.59 11.20
N ASN A 210 5.31 18.00 12.33
CA ASN A 210 3.93 17.60 12.56
C ASN A 210 2.99 18.81 12.46
N ASN A 211 3.33 19.91 13.14
CA ASN A 211 2.53 21.13 13.10
C ASN A 211 2.48 21.77 11.70
N GLU A 212 3.60 21.76 10.96
CA GLU A 212 3.66 22.27 9.58
C GLU A 212 2.72 21.49 8.65
N VAL A 213 2.81 20.16 8.66
CA VAL A 213 1.98 19.28 7.82
C VAL A 213 0.52 19.35 8.24
N GLU A 214 0.23 19.42 9.53
CA GLU A 214 -1.13 19.60 10.04
C GLU A 214 -1.78 20.89 9.53
N GLN A 215 -1.04 22.00 9.54
CA GLN A 215 -1.55 23.26 8.98
C GLN A 215 -1.81 23.18 7.48
N ASP A 216 -0.97 22.47 6.73
CA ASP A 216 -1.18 22.29 5.30
C ASP A 216 -2.37 21.37 4.99
N LEU A 217 -2.58 20.34 5.81
CA LEU A 217 -3.79 19.50 5.77
C LEU A 217 -5.05 20.31 6.11
N VAL A 218 -5.00 21.18 7.13
CA VAL A 218 -6.10 22.08 7.48
C VAL A 218 -6.43 23.01 6.32
N LYS A 219 -5.44 23.66 5.71
CA LYS A 219 -5.65 24.51 4.53
C LYS A 219 -6.21 23.72 3.36
N ALA A 220 -5.69 22.51 3.11
CA ALA A 220 -6.20 21.65 2.05
C ALA A 220 -7.68 21.33 2.27
N GLU A 221 -8.07 21.03 3.51
CA GLU A 221 -9.45 20.70 3.89
C GLU A 221 -10.38 21.92 3.82
N GLN A 222 -9.96 23.09 4.30
CA GLN A 222 -10.74 24.33 4.19
C GLN A 222 -11.02 24.73 2.74
N ASN A 223 -10.12 24.38 1.81
CA ASN A 223 -10.38 24.59 0.38
C ASN A 223 -11.42 23.63 -0.18
N LEU A 224 -11.55 22.43 0.40
CA LEU A 224 -12.49 21.41 -0.04
C LEU A 224 -13.88 21.61 0.59
N SER A 225 -13.91 21.99 1.86
CA SER A 225 -15.10 22.25 2.67
C SER A 225 -14.97 23.57 3.45
N PRO A 226 -15.17 24.73 2.79
CA PRO A 226 -15.04 26.06 3.41
C PRO A 226 -15.99 26.30 4.59
N GLU A 227 -17.09 25.56 4.65
CA GLU A 227 -18.10 25.61 5.71
C GLU A 227 -17.67 24.91 7.00
N LYS A 228 -16.66 24.04 6.94
CA LYS A 228 -16.21 23.26 8.09
C LYS A 228 -15.33 24.12 8.98
N SER A 229 -15.56 24.05 10.30
CA SER A 229 -14.76 24.80 11.24
C SER A 229 -13.35 24.22 11.36
N VAL A 230 -12.38 25.08 11.65
CA VAL A 230 -10.97 24.66 11.85
C VAL A 230 -10.85 23.62 12.97
N GLU A 231 -11.62 23.78 14.05
CA GLU A 231 -11.64 22.85 15.18
C GLU A 231 -12.14 21.45 14.77
N GLU A 232 -13.21 21.38 13.97
CA GLU A 232 -13.72 20.09 13.45
C GLU A 232 -12.69 19.41 12.54
N ILE A 233 -11.91 20.18 11.78
CA ILE A 233 -10.84 19.64 10.93
C ILE A 233 -9.73 19.04 11.79
N TYR A 234 -9.26 19.75 12.84
CA TYR A 234 -8.25 19.21 13.75
C TYR A 234 -8.72 17.91 14.43
N GLN A 235 -9.96 17.88 14.92
CA GLN A 235 -10.54 16.69 15.55
C GLN A 235 -10.62 15.51 14.58
N GLU A 236 -10.97 15.75 13.31
CA GLU A 236 -10.97 14.72 12.29
C GLU A 236 -9.55 14.22 12.01
N LEU A 237 -8.58 15.13 11.84
CA LEU A 237 -7.19 14.75 11.61
C LEU A 237 -6.62 13.89 12.76
N ASP A 238 -6.89 14.26 14.01
CA ASP A 238 -6.44 13.50 15.18
C ASP A 238 -7.08 12.11 15.27
N LYS A 239 -8.35 11.98 14.90
CA LYS A 239 -9.04 10.68 14.86
C LYS A 239 -8.41 9.71 13.86
N HIS A 240 -7.80 10.23 12.80
CA HIS A 240 -7.24 9.42 11.71
C HIS A 240 -5.71 9.28 11.77
N LYS A 241 -5.02 9.86 12.75
CA LYS A 241 -3.64 9.50 13.09
C LYS A 241 -3.63 8.08 13.69
N SER A 242 -2.64 7.28 13.30
CA SER A 242 -2.39 6.01 13.98
C SER A 242 -1.91 6.26 15.40
N GLU A 243 -2.36 5.41 16.33
CA GLU A 243 -1.81 5.33 17.69
C GLU A 243 -0.31 4.97 17.69
#